data_AF-A0A0K2V1U0-F1
#
_entry.id   AF-A0A0K2V1U0-F1
#
_cell.length_a   1.000
_cell.length_b   1.000
_cell.length_c   1.000
_cell.angle_alpha   90.00
_cell.angle_beta   90.00
_cell.angle_gamma   90.00
#
_symmetry.space_group_name_H-M   'P 1'
#
loop_
_entity.id
_entity.type
_entity.pdbx_description
1 polymer ?
#
loop_
_entity_poly.entity_id
_entity_poly.type
_entity_poly.pdbx_seq_one_letter_code
_entity_poly.pdbx_strand_id
1 'polypeptide(L)'
;MTSTLLFKLYNFLAFSFPLVQGSCLSVSSEHCIFPFLSNDGKNLFYECDQDRKCAIEVEPNSRKAIKYSSCSDGCFDNSTVSYCRSTNPDGQSCKFPFKYGGLTHHQCTTMGRSESWCMLNDGITFAYCDRDCPGYEPAEDLMDTCKTTEGQICQFPFSYGSIIYHGCTLDGHDYPWCPTVVNGIGE
;
A
#
# COMPACT_ATOMS: atom_id res chain seq x y z
N MET A 1 47.61 -25.89 40.03
CA MET A 1 47.50 -25.97 38.57
C MET A 1 46.70 -27.23 38.23
N THR A 2 45.40 -27.12 37.91
CA THR A 2 44.59 -28.24 37.38
C THR A 2 43.25 -27.74 36.85
N SER A 3 42.69 -28.53 35.93
CA SER A 3 41.26 -28.64 35.56
C SER A 3 40.62 -27.57 34.65
N THR A 4 40.59 -27.93 33.37
CA THR A 4 39.58 -27.61 32.35
C THR A 4 38.14 -27.59 32.89
N LEU A 5 37.30 -26.66 32.40
CA LEU A 5 35.85 -26.73 32.57
C LEU A 5 35.08 -26.08 31.40
N LEU A 6 34.63 -26.95 30.48
CA LEU A 6 33.43 -26.93 29.65
C LEU A 6 33.03 -25.72 28.78
N PHE A 7 32.79 -26.04 27.51
CA PHE A 7 32.01 -25.28 26.54
C PHE A 7 30.67 -24.77 27.12
N LYS A 8 30.35 -23.50 26.88
CA LYS A 8 28.97 -23.09 26.59
C LYS A 8 28.91 -22.35 25.27
N LEU A 9 28.21 -22.97 24.33
CA LEU A 9 27.74 -22.37 23.10
C LEU A 9 26.88 -21.15 23.45
N TYR A 10 27.41 -19.95 23.24
CA TYR A 10 26.57 -18.79 23.03
C TYR A 10 26.49 -18.54 21.53
N ASN A 11 25.38 -19.07 21.01
CA ASN A 11 24.91 -18.86 19.66
C ASN A 11 25.05 -17.38 19.31
N PHE A 12 25.82 -17.05 18.28
CA PHE A 12 25.57 -15.80 17.57
C PHE A 12 24.17 -15.95 16.99
N LEU A 13 23.19 -15.36 17.68
CA LEU A 13 21.89 -15.10 17.08
C LEU A 13 22.13 -14.09 15.97
N ALA A 14 22.49 -14.62 14.80
CA ALA A 14 22.16 -13.98 13.56
C ALA A 14 20.66 -13.68 13.66
N PHE A 15 20.34 -12.40 13.83
CA PHE A 15 19.02 -11.91 13.48
C PHE A 15 18.92 -12.08 11.97
N SER A 16 18.55 -13.30 11.59
CA SER A 16 17.81 -13.60 10.39
C SER A 16 16.50 -12.82 10.49
N PHE A 17 16.58 -11.52 10.25
CA PHE A 17 15.49 -10.82 9.58
C PHE A 17 15.11 -11.74 8.42
N PRO A 18 13.86 -12.23 8.36
CA PRO A 18 13.45 -13.04 7.22
C PRO A 18 13.74 -12.20 5.98
N LEU A 19 14.63 -12.69 5.12
CA LEU A 19 14.92 -12.06 3.85
C LEU A 19 13.58 -11.94 3.14
N VAL A 20 13.07 -10.71 3.00
CA VAL A 20 11.79 -10.45 2.35
C VAL A 20 11.96 -10.87 0.89
N GLN A 21 11.49 -12.08 0.62
CA GLN A 21 11.87 -12.84 -0.56
C GLN A 21 11.11 -12.27 -1.77
N GLY A 22 11.71 -11.26 -2.41
CA GLY A 22 11.20 -10.64 -3.63
C GLY A 22 11.41 -9.14 -3.78
N SER A 23 12.29 -8.47 -3.01
CA SER A 23 12.65 -7.09 -3.34
C SER A 23 13.33 -7.02 -4.72
N CYS A 24 12.72 -6.35 -5.71
CA CYS A 24 13.37 -6.12 -7.00
C CYS A 24 14.63 -5.25 -6.80
N LEU A 25 15.78 -5.87 -7.05
CA LEU A 25 17.08 -5.23 -7.05
C LEU A 25 17.49 -4.91 -8.48
N SER A 26 18.05 -3.72 -8.66
CA SER A 26 18.79 -3.37 -9.88
C SER A 26 20.11 -4.13 -9.97
N VAL A 27 20.75 -4.11 -11.14
CA VAL A 27 22.09 -4.69 -11.35
C VAL A 27 23.18 -4.03 -10.49
N SER A 28 22.95 -2.81 -10.00
CA SER A 28 23.83 -2.12 -9.04
C SER A 28 23.57 -2.51 -7.57
N SER A 29 22.67 -3.48 -7.32
CA SER A 29 22.18 -3.86 -5.97
C SER A 29 21.44 -2.73 -5.23
N GLU A 30 20.98 -1.69 -5.94
CA GLU A 30 20.07 -0.68 -5.41
C GLU A 30 18.61 -1.15 -5.55
N HIS A 31 17.77 -0.88 -4.57
CA HIS A 31 16.35 -1.27 -4.60
C HIS A 31 15.57 -0.40 -5.60
N CYS A 32 14.82 -1.06 -6.49
CA CYS A 32 13.89 -0.37 -7.37
C CYS A 32 12.68 0.14 -6.58
N ILE A 33 12.31 1.40 -6.84
CA ILE A 33 11.14 2.09 -6.28
C ILE A 33 10.02 2.04 -7.32
N PHE A 34 8.95 1.29 -7.04
CA PHE A 34 7.73 1.27 -7.86
C PHE A 34 6.50 1.57 -6.99
N PRO A 35 5.50 2.34 -7.43
CA PRO A 35 5.49 3.04 -8.69
C PRO A 35 6.35 4.31 -8.67
N PHE A 36 6.83 4.69 -9.84
CA PHE A 36 7.51 5.96 -10.09
C PHE A 36 6.96 6.63 -11.35
N LEU A 37 6.94 7.96 -11.36
CA LEU A 37 6.72 8.73 -12.58
C LEU A 37 8.04 8.89 -13.33
N SER A 38 8.00 8.95 -14.66
CA SER A 38 9.12 9.43 -15.47
C SER A 38 9.62 10.79 -14.97
N ASN A 39 10.89 11.08 -15.25
CA ASN A 39 11.48 12.40 -14.98
C ASN A 39 10.63 13.58 -15.51
N ASP A 40 9.96 13.41 -16.65
CA ASP A 40 9.05 14.41 -17.24
C ASP A 40 7.62 14.40 -16.65
N GLY A 41 7.31 13.46 -15.75
CA GLY A 41 6.03 13.32 -15.06
C GLY A 41 4.89 12.72 -15.88
N LYS A 42 5.13 12.24 -17.11
CA LYS A 42 4.06 11.81 -18.03
C LYS A 42 3.67 10.33 -17.93
N ASN A 43 4.61 9.47 -17.55
CA ASN A 43 4.43 8.01 -17.58
C ASN A 43 4.60 7.45 -16.17
N LEU A 44 3.67 6.58 -15.75
CA LEU A 44 3.66 5.94 -14.43
C LEU A 44 4.04 4.47 -14.58
N PHE A 45 5.10 4.05 -13.90
CA PHE A 45 5.68 2.71 -14.03
C PHE A 45 5.50 1.92 -12.73
N TYR A 46 4.89 0.74 -12.83
CA TYR A 46 4.73 -0.23 -11.73
C TYR A 46 5.77 -1.35 -11.76
N GLU A 47 6.54 -1.39 -12.83
CA GLU A 47 7.54 -2.38 -13.20
C GLU A 47 8.67 -1.66 -13.95
N CYS A 48 9.68 -2.41 -14.38
CA CYS A 48 10.77 -1.87 -15.19
C CYS A 48 10.23 -1.26 -16.50
N ASP A 49 10.76 -0.10 -16.90
CA ASP A 49 10.40 0.53 -18.16
C ASP A 49 10.86 -0.27 -19.39
N GLN A 50 10.48 0.20 -20.58
CA GLN A 50 10.82 -0.43 -21.86
C GLN A 50 12.35 -0.54 -22.09
N ASP A 51 13.14 0.30 -21.43
CA ASP A 51 14.61 0.32 -21.47
C ASP A 51 15.25 -0.59 -20.41
N ARG A 52 14.47 -1.49 -19.77
CA ARG A 52 14.91 -2.34 -18.65
C ARG A 52 15.32 -1.54 -17.38
N LYS A 53 14.83 -0.31 -17.15
CA LYS A 53 15.22 0.54 -15.99
C LYS A 53 14.11 0.69 -14.95
N CYS A 54 14.52 0.97 -13.71
CA CYS A 54 13.64 1.38 -12.62
C CYS A 54 14.16 2.67 -11.98
N ALA A 55 13.28 3.43 -11.32
CA ALA A 55 13.73 4.46 -10.38
C ALA A 55 14.37 3.81 -9.16
N ILE A 56 15.46 4.40 -8.66
CA ILE A 56 16.12 4.07 -7.40
C ILE A 56 16.17 5.27 -6.44
N GLU A 57 15.72 6.43 -6.92
CA GLU A 57 15.53 7.66 -6.15
C GLU A 57 14.38 8.44 -6.79
N VAL A 58 13.44 8.95 -6.00
CA VAL A 58 12.26 9.68 -6.47
C VAL A 58 12.01 10.94 -5.65
N GLU A 59 11.41 11.96 -6.27
CA GLU A 59 10.91 13.15 -5.56
C GLU A 59 9.85 12.73 -4.52
N PRO A 60 9.93 13.18 -3.25
CA PRO A 60 9.05 12.71 -2.17
C PRO A 60 7.55 12.85 -2.46
N ASN A 61 7.14 13.98 -3.03
CA ASN A 61 5.72 14.31 -3.21
C ASN A 61 5.17 13.90 -4.58
N SER A 62 5.98 14.00 -5.64
CA SER A 62 5.54 13.73 -7.01
C SER A 62 5.84 12.30 -7.47
N ARG A 63 6.73 11.58 -6.76
CA ARG A 63 7.33 10.29 -7.17
C ARG A 63 7.98 10.29 -8.55
N LYS A 64 8.34 11.45 -9.11
CA LYS A 64 9.18 11.53 -10.32
C LYS A 64 10.56 10.96 -10.04
N ALA A 65 11.05 10.12 -10.94
CA ALA A 65 12.39 9.54 -10.86
C ALA A 65 13.48 10.62 -10.95
N ILE A 66 14.28 10.72 -9.90
CA ILE A 66 15.51 11.53 -9.83
C ILE A 66 16.67 10.72 -10.41
N LYS A 67 16.77 9.44 -10.02
CA LYS A 67 17.85 8.53 -10.41
C LYS A 67 17.28 7.18 -10.84
N TYR A 68 17.88 6.60 -11.87
CA TYR A 68 17.53 5.31 -12.44
C TYR A 68 18.67 4.29 -12.28
N SER A 69 18.33 3.01 -12.26
CA SER A 69 19.27 1.90 -12.49
C SER A 69 18.63 0.81 -13.34
N SER A 70 19.44 -0.03 -13.97
CA SER A 70 18.96 -1.15 -14.79
C SER A 70 18.46 -2.29 -13.91
N CYS A 71 17.26 -2.81 -14.19
CA CYS A 71 16.69 -3.95 -13.49
C CYS A 71 17.51 -5.22 -13.68
N SER A 72 17.69 -6.00 -12.60
CA SER A 72 18.23 -7.37 -12.70
C SER A 72 17.18 -8.33 -13.23
N ASP A 73 17.61 -9.50 -13.72
CA ASP A 73 16.70 -10.52 -14.27
C ASP A 73 15.71 -11.12 -13.23
N GLY A 74 15.89 -10.84 -11.95
CA GLY A 74 14.91 -11.18 -10.89
C GLY A 74 13.71 -10.24 -10.80
N CYS A 75 13.68 -9.13 -11.54
CA CYS A 75 12.62 -8.12 -11.49
C CYS A 75 11.45 -8.36 -12.47
N PHE A 76 11.43 -9.50 -13.18
CA PHE A 76 10.45 -9.79 -14.25
C PHE A 76 9.35 -10.76 -13.84
N ASP A 77 9.38 -11.27 -12.61
CA ASP A 77 8.32 -12.14 -12.14
C ASP A 77 7.08 -11.34 -11.74
N ASN A 78 5.89 -11.92 -11.91
CA ASN A 78 4.57 -11.33 -11.61
C ASN A 78 4.31 -11.14 -10.09
N SER A 79 5.39 -11.10 -9.32
CA SER A 79 5.48 -10.73 -7.92
C SER A 79 6.02 -9.31 -7.83
N THR A 80 5.19 -8.32 -8.21
CA THR A 80 5.36 -6.93 -7.79
C THR A 80 5.28 -6.87 -6.27
N VAL A 81 6.41 -7.12 -5.60
CA VAL A 81 6.53 -6.95 -4.16
C VAL A 81 6.38 -5.46 -3.88
N SER A 82 5.21 -5.11 -3.38
CA SER A 82 4.91 -3.78 -2.92
C SER A 82 5.89 -3.40 -1.81
N TYR A 83 6.72 -2.41 -2.10
CA TYR A 83 7.44 -1.62 -1.10
C TYR A 83 6.48 -0.97 -0.07
N CYS A 84 5.24 -0.71 -0.47
CA CYS A 84 4.19 -0.24 0.40
C CYS A 84 3.76 -1.40 1.31
N ARG A 85 4.23 -1.28 2.56
CA ARG A 85 3.85 -2.12 3.70
C ARG A 85 2.43 -1.80 4.13
N SER A 86 1.81 -2.77 4.78
CA SER A 86 0.55 -2.57 5.46
C SER A 86 0.73 -2.65 6.97
N THR A 87 -0.26 -2.19 7.72
CA THR A 87 -0.33 -2.32 9.17
C THR A 87 -0.63 -3.75 9.65
N ASN A 88 -0.61 -4.76 8.77
CA ASN A 88 -0.85 -6.16 9.14
C ASN A 88 0.29 -6.68 10.05
N PRO A 89 -0.01 -7.20 11.27
CA PRO A 89 0.97 -7.80 12.17
C PRO A 89 1.85 -8.90 11.56
N ASP A 90 1.34 -9.64 10.57
CA ASP A 90 2.05 -10.72 9.87
C ASP A 90 3.07 -10.20 8.84
N GLY A 91 3.25 -8.88 8.72
CA GLY A 91 4.25 -8.26 7.85
C GLY A 91 3.93 -8.34 6.35
N GLN A 92 2.68 -8.68 6.00
CA GLN A 92 2.24 -8.74 4.60
C GLN A 92 2.23 -7.33 3.99
N SER A 93 2.91 -7.16 2.86
CA SER A 93 2.79 -5.96 2.03
C SER A 93 1.46 -5.93 1.27
N CYS A 94 1.09 -4.74 0.81
CA CYS A 94 0.02 -4.57 -0.17
C CYS A 94 0.31 -5.36 -1.46
N LYS A 95 -0.72 -5.66 -2.24
CA LYS A 95 -0.62 -6.24 -3.57
C LYS A 95 -1.20 -5.27 -4.59
N PHE A 96 -0.37 -4.81 -5.51
CA PHE A 96 -0.78 -3.92 -6.58
C PHE A 96 -0.49 -4.55 -7.96
N PRO A 97 -1.43 -4.45 -8.92
CA PRO A 97 -2.79 -3.92 -8.76
C PRO A 97 -3.72 -4.90 -8.01
N PHE A 98 -4.81 -4.36 -7.43
CA PHE A 98 -5.92 -5.15 -6.90
C PHE A 98 -7.27 -4.68 -7.45
N LYS A 99 -8.34 -5.49 -7.31
CA LYS A 99 -9.70 -5.10 -7.72
C LYS A 99 -10.60 -4.92 -6.51
N TYR A 100 -11.35 -3.82 -6.47
CA TYR A 100 -12.38 -3.55 -5.46
C TYR A 100 -13.44 -2.60 -6.02
N GLY A 101 -14.72 -2.87 -5.72
CA GLY A 101 -15.84 -2.05 -6.20
C GLY A 101 -15.92 -1.93 -7.73
N GLY A 102 -15.51 -2.97 -8.46
CA GLY A 102 -15.44 -2.98 -9.93
C GLY A 102 -14.23 -2.24 -10.53
N LEU A 103 -13.49 -1.46 -9.73
CA LEU A 103 -12.30 -0.71 -10.15
C LEU A 103 -11.01 -1.49 -9.92
N THR A 104 -9.98 -1.21 -10.72
CA THR A 104 -8.61 -1.72 -10.52
C THR A 104 -7.78 -0.63 -9.85
N HIS A 105 -7.35 -0.89 -8.62
CA HIS A 105 -6.56 0.04 -7.80
C HIS A 105 -5.08 -0.32 -7.90
N HIS A 106 -4.26 0.68 -8.20
CA HIS A 106 -2.80 0.56 -8.33
C HIS A 106 -2.03 1.26 -7.19
N GLN A 107 -2.78 1.77 -6.22
CA GLN A 107 -2.32 2.50 -5.04
C GLN A 107 -3.33 2.26 -3.91
N CYS A 108 -3.01 2.70 -2.70
CA CYS A 108 -3.97 2.66 -1.61
C CYS A 108 -5.21 3.47 -1.96
N THR A 109 -6.36 3.02 -1.46
CA THR A 109 -7.66 3.62 -1.75
C THR A 109 -8.40 3.86 -0.45
N THR A 110 -9.28 4.85 -0.47
CA THR A 110 -10.21 5.18 0.63
C THR A 110 -11.63 4.76 0.27
N MET A 111 -11.82 4.12 -0.89
CA MET A 111 -13.11 3.58 -1.33
C MET A 111 -13.69 2.64 -0.26
N GLY A 112 -14.86 2.99 0.27
CA GLY A 112 -15.56 2.26 1.34
C GLY A 112 -14.99 2.38 2.76
N ARG A 113 -13.92 3.14 3.01
CA ARG A 113 -13.26 3.23 4.35
C ARG A 113 -12.79 4.66 4.70
N SER A 114 -12.58 4.92 6.00
CA SER A 114 -12.07 6.20 6.53
C SER A 114 -10.54 6.31 6.49
N GLU A 115 -9.86 5.25 6.07
CA GLU A 115 -8.40 5.14 6.09
C GLU A 115 -7.94 4.50 4.79
N SER A 116 -6.83 4.99 4.24
CA SER A 116 -6.24 4.46 3.02
C SER A 116 -5.80 3.00 3.22
N TRP A 117 -6.29 2.11 2.37
CA TRP A 117 -6.12 0.66 2.51
C TRP A 117 -5.76 -0.02 1.19
N CYS A 118 -5.28 -1.25 1.30
CA CYS A 118 -4.92 -2.10 0.16
C CYS A 118 -5.32 -3.56 0.39
N MET A 119 -5.48 -4.32 -0.70
CA MET A 119 -5.51 -5.79 -0.63
C MET A 119 -4.11 -6.34 -0.39
N LEU A 120 -4.02 -7.49 0.28
CA LEU A 120 -2.77 -8.18 0.57
C LEU A 120 -2.46 -9.27 -0.46
N ASN A 121 -1.34 -9.97 -0.27
CA ASN A 121 -0.80 -10.93 -1.23
C ASN A 121 -1.79 -12.06 -1.62
N ASP A 122 -2.65 -12.47 -0.69
CA ASP A 122 -3.70 -13.48 -0.90
C ASP A 122 -4.84 -13.02 -1.83
N GLY A 123 -4.99 -11.70 -2.05
CA GLY A 123 -6.08 -11.13 -2.83
C GLY A 123 -7.46 -11.25 -2.19
N ILE A 124 -7.54 -11.54 -0.88
CA ILE A 124 -8.78 -11.72 -0.12
C ILE A 124 -8.78 -10.83 1.13
N THR A 125 -7.65 -10.78 1.84
CA THR A 125 -7.47 -9.95 3.04
C THR A 125 -7.06 -8.54 2.63
N PHE A 126 -7.49 -7.55 3.41
CA PHE A 126 -7.07 -6.17 3.29
C PHE A 126 -6.39 -5.70 4.58
N ALA A 127 -5.57 -4.65 4.50
CA ALA A 127 -5.07 -3.92 5.66
C ALA A 127 -4.86 -2.44 5.30
N TYR A 128 -4.67 -1.61 6.33
CA TYR A 128 -4.37 -0.19 6.14
C TYR A 128 -2.94 0.00 5.67
N CYS A 129 -2.73 1.04 4.88
CA CYS A 129 -1.43 1.35 4.30
C CYS A 129 -0.54 2.11 5.28
N ASP A 130 0.77 1.83 5.23
CA ASP A 130 1.75 2.69 5.88
C ASP A 130 1.80 4.08 5.21
N ARG A 131 2.24 5.09 5.98
CA ARG A 131 2.31 6.50 5.55
C ARG A 131 3.08 6.77 4.24
N ASP A 132 4.03 5.89 3.92
CA ASP A 132 4.93 6.03 2.78
C ASP A 132 4.33 5.45 1.48
N CYS A 133 3.10 4.91 1.53
CA CYS A 133 2.41 4.31 0.40
C CYS A 133 1.82 5.36 -0.58
N PRO A 134 1.72 5.06 -1.90
CA PRO A 134 0.93 5.88 -2.82
C PRO A 134 -0.55 5.80 -2.45
N GLY A 135 -1.27 6.91 -2.54
CA GLY A 135 -2.67 6.97 -2.13
C GLY A 135 -2.85 6.80 -0.62
N TYR A 136 -1.78 6.91 0.18
CA TYR A 136 -1.92 7.15 1.61
C TYR A 136 -2.53 8.54 1.80
N GLU A 137 -3.63 8.59 2.53
CA GLU A 137 -4.33 9.82 2.89
C GLU A 137 -4.55 9.77 4.41
N PRO A 138 -4.14 10.81 5.17
CA PRO A 138 -4.37 10.86 6.61
C PRO A 138 -5.86 10.75 6.94
N ALA A 139 -6.20 9.93 7.94
CA ALA A 139 -7.58 9.77 8.41
C ALA A 139 -8.25 11.09 8.82
N GLU A 140 -7.45 12.05 9.30
CA GLU A 140 -7.87 13.40 9.65
C GLU A 140 -8.26 14.26 8.44
N ASP A 141 -7.53 14.16 7.33
CA ASP A 141 -7.86 14.85 6.07
C ASP A 141 -9.08 14.22 5.37
N LEU A 142 -9.28 12.91 5.54
CA LEU A 142 -10.39 12.14 4.96
C LEU A 142 -11.77 12.51 5.52
N MET A 143 -11.84 13.02 6.75
CA MET A 143 -13.09 13.55 7.31
C MET A 143 -13.59 14.80 6.56
N ASP A 144 -12.72 15.49 5.84
CA ASP A 144 -13.05 16.73 5.11
C ASP A 144 -13.24 16.54 3.60
N THR A 145 -12.91 15.37 3.04
CA THR A 145 -12.98 15.12 1.58
C THR A 145 -14.25 14.39 1.11
N CYS A 146 -14.83 13.47 1.89
CA CYS A 146 -16.14 12.89 1.57
C CYS A 146 -17.24 13.91 1.90
N LYS A 147 -17.71 14.62 0.86
CA LYS A 147 -18.82 15.57 0.87
C LYS A 147 -19.87 15.19 -0.18
N THR A 148 -21.13 15.47 0.08
CA THR A 148 -22.19 15.31 -0.93
C THR A 148 -22.01 16.32 -2.07
N THR A 149 -22.76 16.15 -3.16
CA THR A 149 -22.84 17.12 -4.25
C THR A 149 -23.34 18.50 -3.82
N GLU A 150 -23.96 18.61 -2.64
CA GLU A 150 -24.40 19.86 -2.01
C GLU A 150 -23.37 20.43 -1.01
N GLY A 151 -22.19 19.81 -0.90
CA GLY A 151 -21.09 20.25 -0.02
C GLY A 151 -21.25 19.86 1.46
N GLN A 152 -22.29 19.10 1.81
CA GLN A 152 -22.48 18.61 3.18
C GLN A 152 -21.46 17.51 3.51
N ILE A 153 -20.87 17.56 4.70
CA ILE A 153 -19.88 16.58 5.16
C ILE A 153 -20.57 15.24 5.44
N CYS A 154 -19.99 14.15 4.95
CA CYS A 154 -20.43 12.80 5.26
C CYS A 154 -20.19 12.46 6.74
N GLN A 155 -21.19 11.88 7.39
CA GLN A 155 -21.10 11.46 8.79
C GLN A 155 -20.72 9.99 8.87
N PHE A 156 -19.52 9.72 9.39
CA PHE A 156 -18.99 8.36 9.58
C PHE A 156 -18.82 8.01 11.07
N PRO A 157 -18.78 6.72 11.44
CA PRO A 157 -19.24 5.59 10.61
C PRO A 157 -20.77 5.60 10.47
N PHE A 158 -21.30 4.95 9.43
CA PHE A 158 -22.73 4.75 9.24
C PHE A 158 -23.05 3.29 8.89
N SER A 159 -24.27 2.86 9.20
CA SER A 159 -24.79 1.55 8.79
C SER A 159 -25.61 1.69 7.52
N TYR A 160 -25.51 0.72 6.61
CA TYR A 160 -26.50 0.53 5.54
C TYR A 160 -26.71 -0.97 5.36
N GLY A 161 -27.92 -1.43 5.69
CA GLY A 161 -28.17 -2.85 5.96
C GLY A 161 -27.24 -3.39 7.06
N SER A 162 -26.67 -4.57 6.84
CA SER A 162 -25.82 -5.27 7.83
C SER A 162 -24.33 -4.87 7.81
N ILE A 163 -23.95 -3.81 7.08
CA ILE A 163 -22.55 -3.40 6.90
C ILE A 163 -22.33 -2.00 7.48
N ILE A 164 -21.21 -1.82 8.17
CA ILE A 164 -20.75 -0.52 8.70
C ILE A 164 -19.74 0.06 7.72
N TYR A 165 -20.03 1.26 7.22
CA TYR A 165 -19.24 2.01 6.27
C TYR A 165 -18.52 3.16 6.96
N HIS A 166 -17.27 3.36 6.55
CA HIS A 166 -16.39 4.40 7.08
C HIS A 166 -15.97 5.41 5.99
N GLY A 167 -16.40 5.21 4.75
CA GLY A 167 -16.19 6.10 3.61
C GLY A 167 -17.41 6.06 2.69
N CYS A 168 -17.43 6.90 1.66
CA CYS A 168 -18.52 6.91 0.68
C CYS A 168 -18.61 5.53 -0.03
N THR A 169 -19.83 5.02 -0.25
CA THR A 169 -20.09 3.68 -0.84
C THR A 169 -20.92 3.76 -2.13
N LEU A 170 -20.84 2.72 -2.96
CA LEU A 170 -21.72 2.47 -4.11
C LEU A 170 -22.81 1.44 -3.79
N ASP A 171 -22.81 0.85 -2.59
CA ASP A 171 -23.76 -0.19 -2.26
C ASP A 171 -25.19 0.39 -2.25
N GLY A 172 -26.07 -0.24 -3.04
CA GLY A 172 -27.46 0.16 -3.25
C GLY A 172 -27.70 1.34 -4.20
N HIS A 173 -26.67 1.99 -4.75
CA HIS A 173 -26.82 3.25 -5.51
C HIS A 173 -25.88 3.32 -6.73
N ASP A 174 -26.33 3.96 -7.81
CA ASP A 174 -25.53 4.16 -9.04
C ASP A 174 -24.41 5.22 -8.89
N TYR A 175 -24.31 5.89 -7.74
CA TYR A 175 -23.36 6.96 -7.47
C TYR A 175 -22.81 6.85 -6.04
N PRO A 176 -21.55 7.27 -5.78
CA PRO A 176 -20.98 7.23 -4.44
C PRO A 176 -21.78 8.11 -3.48
N TRP A 177 -22.18 7.54 -2.34
CA TRP A 177 -23.04 8.22 -1.38
C TRP A 177 -22.61 7.98 0.07
N CYS A 178 -23.14 8.81 0.95
CA CYS A 178 -23.00 8.77 2.40
C CYS A 178 -24.22 9.47 3.03
N PRO A 179 -24.57 9.19 4.30
CA PRO A 179 -25.46 10.03 5.06
C PRO A 179 -24.72 11.24 5.62
N THR A 180 -25.40 12.38 5.71
CA THR A 180 -24.87 13.62 6.35
C THR A 180 -25.36 13.80 7.79
N VAL A 181 -26.26 12.92 8.23
CA VAL A 181 -26.74 12.79 9.60
C VAL A 181 -26.86 11.30 9.91
N VAL A 182 -26.17 10.81 10.94
CA VAL A 182 -26.44 9.48 11.51
C VAL A 182 -27.37 9.64 12.71
N ASN A 183 -28.63 9.23 12.54
CA ASN A 183 -29.43 8.86 13.69
C ASN A 183 -28.83 7.56 14.24
N GLY A 184 -28.68 7.44 15.56
CA GLY A 184 -27.91 6.36 16.22
C GLY A 184 -28.49 4.94 16.15
N ILE A 185 -29.31 4.66 15.13
CA ILE A 185 -29.94 3.38 14.81
C ILE A 185 -30.08 3.35 13.29
N GLY A 186 -29.39 2.42 12.63
CA GLY A 186 -29.41 2.30 11.17
C GLY A 186 -30.65 1.62 10.62
N GLU A 187 -30.93 1.90 9.36
CA GLU A 187 -31.76 1.08 8.45
C GLU A 187 -30.86 0.56 7.30
#